data_AF-A0A1N7UHZ6-F1
#
_entry.id   AF-A0A1N7UHZ6-F1
#
_cell.length_a   1.000
_cell.length_b   1.000
_cell.length_c   1.000
_cell.angle_alpha   90.00
_cell.angle_beta   90.00
_cell.angle_gamma   90.00
#
_symmetry.space_group_name_H-M   'P 1'
#
loop_
_entity.id
_entity.type
_entity.pdbx_description
1 polymer ?
#
loop_
_entity_poly.entity_id
_entity_poly.type
_entity_poly.pdbx_seq_one_letter_code
_entity_poly.pdbx_strand_id
1 'polypeptide(L)'
;MTTRAIKFATQNTAETRYVQNRVAQSFRQFYNHFLLNQRISDLKDGPTFTPSFFRAPERNMENVIATSMVIFDVDQKPEDDLVSLEEVEDALIDLGLEHAVYTSYSNSAECPRFRVVLPLDRAIYPDEFLTVSAAALEALDEFLDGRLLKVIDGCWRETARCYYTFTTHPERRNGAISFYNPGEPLNVLDLKLAQSSYGIDAQYSKTIKPRAPGTAVGAQGRSMELNRLLGGLFRSFSEDQIVQKIFAADNELNPGDEYFRDPQYARHKPRPSESKDAAALRACRSWVKSHLNWLRRKARGIDTTIITRTAQSKAPMPTHEALIKLKEFKPGKTKAGGQTALAEFEIVSGEHAGRHVWHRFYGDGNHPMATIISNEMLEKFKTAASLSTASFDDALKAKGVIVHARIKLKAGTNGFADRNEIGTFFTQPLS
;
A
#
# COMPACT_ATOMS: atom_id res chain seq x y z
N MET A 1 -9.01 -11.56 -25.11
CA MET A 1 -7.63 -11.04 -25.20
C MET A 1 -6.77 -12.07 -25.90
N THR A 2 -6.17 -11.74 -27.04
CA THR A 2 -5.16 -12.60 -27.68
C THR A 2 -3.91 -12.59 -26.80
N THR A 3 -3.65 -13.70 -26.09
CA THR A 3 -2.39 -13.94 -25.39
C THR A 3 -1.24 -13.80 -26.38
N ARG A 4 -0.36 -12.82 -26.16
CA ARG A 4 0.80 -12.57 -27.01
C ARG A 4 1.98 -13.43 -26.55
N ALA A 5 2.76 -13.88 -27.53
CA ALA A 5 3.92 -14.71 -27.28
C ALA A 5 5.05 -13.92 -26.61
N ILE A 6 5.65 -14.49 -25.57
CA ILE A 6 6.79 -13.94 -24.85
C ILE A 6 8.08 -14.48 -25.48
N LYS A 7 8.89 -13.58 -26.03
CA LYS A 7 10.23 -13.91 -26.56
C LYS A 7 11.28 -13.60 -25.51
N PHE A 8 12.15 -14.58 -25.23
CA PHE A 8 13.19 -14.50 -24.22
C PHE A 8 14.33 -15.44 -24.61
N ALA A 9 15.40 -15.50 -23.81
CA ALA A 9 16.46 -16.47 -24.01
C ALA A 9 16.84 -17.16 -22.70
N THR A 10 17.36 -18.39 -22.79
CA THR A 10 17.76 -19.21 -21.65
C THR A 10 19.23 -19.57 -21.72
N GLN A 11 19.84 -19.81 -20.56
CA GLN A 11 21.20 -20.32 -20.42
C GLN A 11 21.25 -21.40 -19.34
N ASN A 12 22.24 -22.28 -19.45
CA ASN A 12 22.43 -23.34 -18.44
C ASN A 12 23.02 -22.78 -17.14
N THR A 13 23.91 -21.78 -17.25
CA THR A 13 24.51 -21.08 -16.10
C THR A 13 24.74 -19.61 -16.44
N ALA A 14 24.85 -18.76 -15.42
CA ALA A 14 25.15 -17.33 -15.59
C ALA A 14 26.54 -17.05 -16.20
N GLU A 15 27.49 -17.97 -16.03
CA GLU A 15 28.87 -17.87 -16.53
C GLU A 15 28.94 -18.05 -18.05
N THR A 16 28.04 -18.85 -18.61
CA THR A 16 27.98 -19.00 -20.06
C THR A 16 27.52 -17.70 -20.71
N ARG A 17 28.15 -17.34 -21.83
CA ARG A 17 27.64 -16.25 -22.70
C ARG A 17 26.69 -16.76 -23.77
N TYR A 18 26.72 -18.06 -24.08
CA TYR A 18 25.81 -18.64 -25.06
C TYR A 18 24.36 -18.54 -24.56
N VAL A 19 23.45 -18.12 -25.45
CA VAL A 19 22.01 -18.01 -25.16
C VAL A 19 21.21 -18.81 -26.18
N GLN A 20 20.15 -19.46 -25.71
CA GLN A 20 19.18 -20.11 -26.56
C GLN A 20 17.88 -19.32 -26.55
N ASN A 21 17.53 -18.75 -27.70
CA ASN A 21 16.26 -18.08 -27.91
C ASN A 21 15.07 -19.04 -27.71
N ARG A 22 14.05 -18.59 -26.99
CA ARG A 22 12.83 -19.32 -26.66
C ARG A 22 11.61 -18.44 -26.89
N VAL A 23 10.46 -19.11 -27.05
CA VAL A 23 9.15 -18.45 -27.19
C VAL A 23 8.15 -19.21 -26.32
N ALA A 24 7.47 -18.49 -25.44
CA ALA A 24 6.27 -18.98 -24.76
C ALA A 24 5.03 -18.36 -25.41
N GLN A 25 3.96 -19.11 -25.57
CA GLN A 25 2.68 -18.67 -26.15
C GLN A 25 1.97 -17.63 -25.28
N SER A 26 2.26 -17.58 -23.98
CA SER A 26 1.75 -16.59 -23.04
C SER A 26 2.73 -16.39 -21.89
N PHE A 27 2.56 -15.29 -21.13
CA PHE A 27 3.35 -15.04 -19.93
C PHE A 27 3.08 -16.10 -18.85
N ARG A 28 1.83 -16.54 -18.69
CA ARG A 28 1.51 -17.69 -17.83
C ARG A 28 2.25 -18.97 -18.21
N GLN A 29 2.40 -19.25 -19.51
CA GLN A 29 3.18 -20.41 -19.95
C GLN A 29 4.66 -20.24 -19.60
N PHE A 30 5.23 -19.05 -19.83
CA PHE A 30 6.60 -18.74 -19.41
C PHE A 30 6.78 -18.98 -17.90
N TYR A 31 5.91 -18.43 -17.06
CA TYR A 31 5.94 -18.62 -15.61
C TYR A 31 5.90 -20.11 -15.23
N ASN A 32 4.92 -20.87 -15.74
CA ASN A 32 4.74 -22.28 -15.40
C ASN A 32 5.97 -23.14 -15.73
N HIS A 33 6.69 -22.83 -16.81
CA HIS A 33 7.85 -23.61 -17.23
C HIS A 33 9.16 -23.17 -16.55
N PHE A 34 9.34 -21.87 -16.30
CA PHE A 34 10.64 -21.32 -15.92
C PHE A 34 10.71 -20.76 -14.49
N LEU A 35 9.59 -20.37 -13.90
CA LEU A 35 9.56 -19.67 -12.61
C LEU A 35 8.76 -20.39 -11.53
N LEU A 36 7.83 -21.28 -11.88
CA LEU A 36 6.99 -22.00 -10.92
C LEU A 36 7.78 -23.03 -10.10
N ASN A 37 8.60 -23.84 -10.77
CA ASN A 37 9.26 -24.97 -10.12
C ASN A 37 10.52 -24.52 -9.37
N GLN A 38 10.50 -24.71 -8.06
CA GLN A 38 11.63 -24.41 -7.20
C GLN A 38 12.78 -25.39 -7.47
N ARG A 39 13.97 -24.84 -7.71
CA ARG A 39 15.24 -25.58 -7.65
C ARG A 39 15.90 -25.33 -6.30
N ILE A 40 16.25 -26.39 -5.58
CA ILE A 40 16.96 -26.31 -4.30
C ILE A 40 18.44 -26.64 -4.56
N SER A 41 19.36 -25.78 -4.13
CA SER A 41 20.80 -25.97 -4.31
C SER A 41 21.61 -25.24 -3.23
N ASP A 42 22.68 -25.86 -2.73
CA ASP A 42 23.65 -25.25 -1.81
C ASP A 42 24.58 -24.24 -2.50
N LEU A 43 24.58 -24.22 -3.84
CA LEU A 43 25.38 -23.31 -4.64
C LEU A 43 24.48 -22.33 -5.38
N LYS A 44 24.99 -21.12 -5.62
CA LYS A 44 24.34 -20.12 -6.49
C LYS A 44 24.58 -20.48 -7.96
N ASP A 45 23.99 -21.58 -8.37
CA ASP A 45 24.11 -22.18 -9.69
C ASP A 45 22.73 -22.40 -10.33
N GLY A 46 22.73 -22.92 -11.55
CA GLY A 46 21.51 -23.32 -12.25
C GLY A 46 21.10 -22.39 -13.38
N PRO A 47 19.96 -22.72 -14.02
CA PRO A 47 19.55 -22.09 -15.25
C PRO A 47 19.19 -20.62 -15.05
N THR A 48 19.45 -19.84 -16.08
CA THR A 48 19.10 -18.43 -16.15
C THR A 48 18.24 -18.16 -17.36
N PHE A 49 17.54 -17.03 -17.31
CA PHE A 49 16.88 -16.46 -18.46
C PHE A 49 17.20 -14.98 -18.59
N THR A 50 17.04 -14.47 -19.80
CA THR A 50 17.15 -13.05 -20.14
C THR A 50 15.84 -12.64 -20.80
N PRO A 51 15.24 -11.49 -20.44
CA PRO A 51 13.95 -11.05 -21.00
C PRO A 51 14.02 -10.67 -22.49
N SER A 52 15.21 -10.75 -23.07
CA SER A 52 15.52 -10.36 -24.43
C SER A 52 15.73 -11.54 -25.36
N PHE A 53 15.52 -11.27 -26.64
CA PHE A 53 15.74 -12.17 -27.76
C PHE A 53 16.94 -11.66 -28.56
N PHE A 54 17.77 -12.57 -29.05
CA PHE A 54 19.07 -12.21 -29.62
C PHE A 54 19.18 -12.57 -31.10
N ARG A 55 19.95 -11.79 -31.86
CA ARG A 55 20.31 -12.11 -33.26
C ARG A 55 21.34 -13.22 -33.33
N ALA A 56 22.44 -13.05 -32.60
CA ALA A 56 23.48 -14.05 -32.41
C ALA A 56 23.28 -14.75 -31.06
N PRO A 57 23.61 -16.03 -30.91
CA PRO A 57 23.38 -16.79 -29.67
C PRO A 57 24.43 -16.44 -28.59
N GLU A 58 24.71 -15.16 -28.39
CA GLU A 58 25.63 -14.65 -27.38
C GLU A 58 25.00 -13.47 -26.61
N ARG A 59 25.06 -13.54 -25.28
CA ARG A 59 24.55 -12.54 -24.32
C ARG A 59 25.40 -11.26 -24.34
N ASN A 60 25.17 -10.45 -25.36
CA ASN A 60 25.69 -9.09 -25.53
C ASN A 60 24.53 -8.16 -25.86
N MET A 61 24.53 -6.93 -25.31
CA MET A 61 23.50 -5.93 -25.57
C MET A 61 23.36 -5.59 -27.05
N GLU A 62 24.48 -5.58 -27.79
CA GLU A 62 24.51 -5.33 -29.24
C GLU A 62 23.78 -6.43 -30.04
N ASN A 63 23.69 -7.63 -29.48
CA ASN A 63 23.01 -8.76 -30.10
C ASN A 63 21.51 -8.76 -29.79
N VAL A 64 21.00 -7.93 -28.86
CA VAL A 64 19.58 -7.88 -28.52
C VAL A 64 18.79 -7.28 -29.66
N ILE A 65 17.76 -7.98 -30.12
CA ILE A 65 16.84 -7.48 -31.15
C ILE A 65 15.51 -7.01 -30.58
N ALA A 66 15.08 -7.59 -29.47
CA ALA A 66 13.83 -7.22 -28.81
C ALA A 66 13.80 -7.71 -27.36
N THR A 67 13.04 -7.03 -26.52
CA THR A 67 12.78 -7.39 -25.11
C THR A 67 11.27 -7.50 -24.88
N SER A 68 10.81 -8.56 -24.22
CA SER A 68 9.37 -8.82 -24.04
C SER A 68 8.87 -8.63 -22.60
N MET A 69 9.77 -8.36 -21.66
CA MET A 69 9.47 -8.24 -20.23
C MET A 69 10.38 -7.21 -19.57
N VAL A 70 9.89 -6.52 -18.55
CA VAL A 70 10.69 -5.70 -17.63
C VAL A 70 10.88 -6.48 -16.33
N ILE A 71 12.08 -6.42 -15.75
CA ILE A 71 12.42 -7.16 -14.53
C ILE A 71 13.07 -6.21 -13.53
N PHE A 72 12.51 -6.15 -12.32
CA PHE A 72 13.09 -5.45 -11.19
C PHE A 72 13.62 -6.46 -10.18
N ASP A 73 14.94 -6.47 -9.98
CA ASP A 73 15.63 -7.34 -9.01
C ASP A 73 15.76 -6.60 -7.69
N VAL A 74 14.85 -6.86 -6.75
CA VAL A 74 14.87 -6.27 -5.40
C VAL A 74 15.98 -6.96 -4.60
N ASP A 75 17.13 -6.30 -4.50
CA ASP A 75 18.34 -6.79 -3.83
C ASP A 75 18.68 -5.91 -2.61
N GLN A 76 17.69 -5.74 -1.74
CA GLN A 76 17.83 -4.98 -0.50
C GLN A 76 18.83 -5.60 0.48
N LYS A 77 19.34 -4.75 1.35
CA LYS A 77 20.22 -5.07 2.48
C LYS A 77 19.51 -4.77 3.80
N PRO A 78 19.92 -5.40 4.92
CA PRO A 78 19.27 -5.20 6.22
C PRO A 78 19.19 -3.73 6.67
N GLU A 79 20.12 -2.89 6.24
CA GLU A 79 20.17 -1.46 6.55
C GLU A 79 19.30 -0.56 5.64
N ASP A 80 18.71 -1.11 4.58
CA ASP A 80 17.87 -0.34 3.66
C ASP A 80 16.48 -0.07 4.25
N ASP A 81 15.78 0.91 3.65
CA ASP A 81 14.34 1.10 3.86
C ASP A 81 13.59 -0.01 3.10
N LEU A 82 13.49 -1.18 3.75
CA LEU A 82 13.04 -2.43 3.13
C LEU A 82 11.67 -2.27 2.47
N VAL A 83 11.52 -2.90 1.31
CA VAL A 83 10.24 -3.09 0.66
C VAL A 83 9.82 -4.54 0.85
N SER A 84 8.61 -4.77 1.37
CA SER A 84 8.09 -6.12 1.56
C SER A 84 7.52 -6.70 0.26
N LEU A 85 7.48 -8.03 0.16
CA LEU A 85 6.87 -8.69 -0.99
C LEU A 85 5.37 -8.35 -1.10
N GLU A 86 4.69 -8.29 0.04
CA GLU A 86 3.27 -7.96 0.13
C GLU A 86 3.01 -6.53 -0.36
N GLU A 87 3.85 -5.56 -0.01
CA GLU A 87 3.72 -4.17 -0.49
C GLU A 87 3.85 -4.08 -2.02
N VAL A 88 4.77 -4.85 -2.60
CA VAL A 88 4.97 -4.88 -4.05
C VAL A 88 3.82 -5.59 -4.75
N GLU A 89 3.39 -6.75 -4.26
CA GLU A 89 2.25 -7.49 -4.81
C GLU A 89 0.98 -6.63 -4.79
N ASP A 90 0.75 -5.96 -3.67
CA ASP A 90 -0.32 -5.00 -3.47
C ASP A 90 -0.34 -3.90 -4.54
N ALA A 91 0.82 -3.28 -4.80
CA ALA A 91 0.96 -2.24 -5.82
C ALA A 91 0.69 -2.79 -7.23
N LEU A 92 1.16 -3.99 -7.53
CA LEU A 92 0.95 -4.65 -8.82
C LEU A 92 -0.52 -5.00 -9.06
N ILE A 93 -1.22 -5.49 -8.03
CA ILE A 93 -2.66 -5.77 -8.08
C ILE A 93 -3.47 -4.49 -8.25
N ASP A 94 -3.13 -3.41 -7.53
CA ASP A 94 -3.82 -2.11 -7.64
C ASP A 94 -3.65 -1.48 -9.02
N LEU A 95 -2.49 -1.67 -9.64
CA LEU A 95 -2.23 -1.27 -11.03
C LEU A 95 -2.90 -2.19 -12.06
N GLY A 96 -3.49 -3.30 -11.64
CA GLY A 96 -4.14 -4.29 -12.51
C GLY A 96 -3.16 -5.01 -13.44
N LEU A 97 -1.89 -5.13 -13.06
CA LEU A 97 -0.83 -5.63 -13.93
C LEU A 97 -0.73 -7.16 -13.88
N GLU A 98 -0.55 -7.79 -15.04
CA GLU A 98 -0.09 -9.17 -15.13
C GLU A 98 1.35 -9.23 -14.61
N HIS A 99 1.65 -10.14 -13.68
CA HIS A 99 2.99 -10.21 -13.10
C HIS A 99 3.33 -11.59 -12.54
N ALA A 100 4.63 -11.84 -12.41
CA ALA A 100 5.17 -12.92 -11.60
C ALA A 100 6.17 -12.35 -10.60
N VAL A 101 6.13 -12.87 -9.37
CA VAL A 101 7.12 -12.56 -8.33
C VAL A 101 7.73 -13.85 -7.85
N TYR A 102 9.05 -13.87 -7.70
CA TYR A 102 9.74 -15.00 -7.12
C TYR A 102 10.97 -14.57 -6.31
N THR A 103 11.20 -15.26 -5.20
CA THR A 103 12.35 -15.00 -4.33
C THR A 103 13.65 -15.42 -4.98
N SER A 104 14.71 -14.65 -4.75
CA SER A 104 16.06 -14.96 -5.22
C SER A 104 16.74 -16.01 -4.32
N TYR A 105 17.87 -16.54 -4.78
CA TYR A 105 18.74 -17.43 -3.99
C TYR A 105 19.15 -16.83 -2.64
N SER A 106 19.32 -15.51 -2.59
CA SER A 106 19.80 -14.77 -1.41
C SER A 106 18.69 -14.33 -0.45
N ASN A 107 17.43 -14.69 -0.71
CA ASN A 107 16.28 -14.29 0.09
C ASN A 107 16.34 -14.81 1.54
N SER A 108 16.06 -13.95 2.52
CA SER A 108 15.84 -14.35 3.91
C SER A 108 14.60 -13.67 4.48
N ALA A 109 14.07 -14.19 5.60
CA ALA A 109 12.93 -13.57 6.28
C ALA A 109 13.24 -12.15 6.77
N GLU A 110 14.48 -11.90 7.21
CA GLU A 110 14.94 -10.59 7.70
C GLU A 110 15.24 -9.60 6.57
N CYS A 111 15.57 -10.11 5.39
CA CYS A 111 15.97 -9.31 4.24
C CYS A 111 15.39 -9.95 2.97
N PRO A 112 14.09 -9.71 2.69
CA PRO A 112 13.44 -10.35 1.55
C PRO A 112 14.04 -9.84 0.25
N ARG A 113 14.41 -10.76 -0.64
CA ARG A 113 15.01 -10.46 -1.94
C ARG A 113 14.29 -11.23 -3.01
N PHE A 114 13.73 -10.53 -3.97
CA PHE A 114 12.82 -11.12 -4.95
C PHE A 114 12.89 -10.36 -6.26
N ARG A 115 12.34 -10.98 -7.31
CA ARG A 115 12.24 -10.39 -8.63
C ARG A 115 10.81 -10.20 -9.00
N VAL A 116 10.51 -9.01 -9.51
CA VAL A 116 9.24 -8.69 -10.15
C VAL A 116 9.42 -8.81 -11.65
N VAL A 117 8.62 -9.64 -12.30
CA VAL A 117 8.65 -9.86 -13.74
C VAL A 117 7.33 -9.38 -14.34
N LEU A 118 7.41 -8.41 -15.24
CA LEU A 118 6.27 -7.75 -15.86
C LEU A 118 6.30 -7.98 -17.38
N PRO A 119 5.31 -8.67 -17.97
CA PRO A 119 5.22 -8.81 -19.42
C PRO A 119 4.85 -7.48 -20.07
N LEU A 120 5.41 -7.24 -21.25
CA LEU A 120 5.03 -6.12 -22.11
C LEU A 120 3.93 -6.57 -23.08
N ASP A 121 3.01 -5.68 -23.39
CA ASP A 121 1.94 -5.96 -24.35
C ASP A 121 2.55 -6.23 -25.74
N ARG A 122 3.67 -5.61 -26.09
CA ARG A 122 4.49 -5.96 -27.26
C ARG A 122 5.97 -6.00 -26.90
N ALA A 123 6.75 -6.75 -27.67
CA ALA A 123 8.19 -6.65 -27.58
C ALA A 123 8.68 -5.25 -28.02
N ILE A 124 9.74 -4.78 -27.38
CA ILE A 124 10.33 -3.46 -27.61
C ILE A 124 11.76 -3.56 -28.11
N TYR A 125 12.18 -2.57 -28.89
CA TYR A 125 13.55 -2.48 -29.39
C TYR A 125 14.51 -1.93 -28.32
N PRO A 126 15.84 -2.17 -28.46
CA PRO A 126 16.82 -1.72 -27.47
C PRO A 126 16.80 -0.21 -27.17
N ASP A 127 16.49 0.62 -28.16
CA ASP A 127 16.38 2.08 -28.03
C ASP A 127 15.14 2.53 -27.25
N GLU A 128 14.07 1.71 -27.25
CA GLU A 128 12.86 1.95 -26.45
C GLU A 128 13.01 1.49 -24.99
N PHE A 129 13.91 0.53 -24.73
CA PHE A 129 13.96 -0.23 -23.48
C PHE A 129 14.08 0.64 -22.24
N LEU A 130 15.02 1.58 -22.24
CA LEU A 130 15.33 2.36 -21.04
C LEU A 130 14.16 3.26 -20.61
N THR A 131 13.52 3.94 -21.56
CA THR A 131 12.36 4.81 -21.28
C THR A 131 11.16 3.99 -20.81
N VAL A 132 10.91 2.83 -21.43
CA VAL A 132 9.80 1.94 -21.04
C VAL A 132 10.02 1.39 -19.62
N SER A 133 11.23 0.91 -19.31
CA SER A 133 11.56 0.40 -17.98
C SER A 133 11.54 1.49 -16.90
N ALA A 134 11.97 2.71 -17.22
CA ALA A 134 11.91 3.85 -16.31
C ALA A 134 10.46 4.23 -15.98
N ALA A 135 9.57 4.26 -16.99
CA ALA A 135 8.16 4.55 -16.79
C ALA A 135 7.44 3.44 -15.98
N ALA A 136 7.77 2.17 -16.25
CA ALA A 136 7.26 1.05 -15.46
C ALA A 136 7.72 1.12 -14.00
N LEU A 137 8.98 1.50 -13.78
CA LEU A 137 9.52 1.71 -12.44
C LEU A 137 8.85 2.87 -11.73
N GLU A 138 8.66 4.01 -12.40
CA GLU A 138 7.97 5.18 -11.83
C GLU A 138 6.56 4.81 -11.36
N ALA A 139 5.80 4.10 -12.21
CA ALA A 139 4.43 3.70 -11.89
C ALA A 139 4.36 2.79 -10.66
N LEU A 140 5.29 1.83 -10.54
CA LEU A 140 5.34 0.91 -9.41
C LEU A 140 5.88 1.61 -8.14
N ASP A 141 6.93 2.40 -8.27
CA ASP A 141 7.59 3.06 -7.15
C ASP A 141 6.82 4.29 -6.63
N GLU A 142 5.86 4.80 -7.40
CA GLU A 142 4.88 5.78 -6.91
C GLU A 142 4.07 5.19 -5.74
N PHE A 143 3.69 3.91 -5.80
CA PHE A 143 3.06 3.20 -4.70
C PHE A 143 4.02 2.94 -3.55
N LEU A 144 5.30 2.71 -3.84
CA LEU A 144 6.29 2.29 -2.83
C LEU A 144 7.11 3.46 -2.29
N ASP A 145 6.65 4.68 -2.53
CA ASP A 145 7.20 5.90 -1.97
C ASP A 145 8.63 6.22 -2.37
N GLY A 146 9.05 5.78 -3.56
CA GLY A 146 10.44 5.93 -3.98
C GLY A 146 11.40 4.96 -3.27
N ARG A 147 10.90 4.02 -2.45
CA ARG A 147 11.72 3.02 -1.77
C ARG A 147 12.21 1.96 -2.74
N LEU A 148 11.40 1.58 -3.74
CA LEU A 148 11.75 0.53 -4.69
C LEU A 148 13.02 0.90 -5.47
N LEU A 149 13.12 2.13 -5.98
CA LEU A 149 14.32 2.58 -6.71
C LEU A 149 15.61 2.43 -5.90
N LYS A 150 15.54 2.55 -4.57
CA LYS A 150 16.71 2.44 -3.68
C LYS A 150 17.18 1.00 -3.49
N VAL A 151 16.26 0.04 -3.59
CA VAL A 151 16.54 -1.38 -3.28
C VAL A 151 16.66 -2.28 -4.51
N ILE A 152 16.25 -1.82 -5.69
CA ILE A 152 16.45 -2.59 -6.92
C ILE A 152 17.91 -2.52 -7.40
N ASP A 153 18.44 -3.63 -7.89
CA ASP A 153 19.75 -3.67 -8.54
C ASP A 153 19.70 -2.86 -9.84
N GLY A 154 20.73 -2.06 -10.11
CA GLY A 154 20.80 -1.15 -11.26
C GLY A 154 20.77 -1.83 -12.63
N CYS A 155 20.79 -3.16 -12.68
CA CYS A 155 20.73 -3.97 -13.89
C CYS A 155 19.40 -3.93 -14.64
N TRP A 156 18.33 -3.34 -14.07
CA TRP A 156 17.06 -3.11 -14.77
C TRP A 156 17.24 -2.24 -16.03
N ARG A 157 18.39 -1.57 -16.18
CA ARG A 157 18.79 -0.76 -17.34
C ARG A 157 19.51 -1.55 -18.45
N GLU A 158 19.79 -2.84 -18.22
CA GLU A 158 20.59 -3.68 -19.13
C GLU A 158 19.70 -4.68 -19.90
N THR A 159 19.62 -4.53 -21.22
CA THR A 159 18.82 -5.43 -22.08
C THR A 159 19.33 -6.87 -22.11
N ALA A 160 20.63 -7.09 -21.88
CA ALA A 160 21.25 -8.42 -21.88
C ALA A 160 21.43 -9.01 -20.46
N ARG A 161 20.75 -8.45 -19.45
CA ARG A 161 20.81 -8.99 -18.08
C ARG A 161 20.25 -10.41 -18.03
N CYS A 162 20.93 -11.30 -17.32
CA CYS A 162 20.42 -12.62 -17.01
C CYS A 162 19.98 -12.70 -15.54
N TYR A 163 18.93 -13.46 -15.30
CA TYR A 163 18.37 -13.71 -13.98
C TYR A 163 18.29 -15.22 -13.77
N TYR A 164 18.69 -15.69 -12.59
CA TYR A 164 18.45 -17.08 -12.21
C TYR A 164 16.94 -17.34 -12.18
N THR A 165 16.53 -18.53 -12.60
CA THR A 165 15.18 -19.05 -12.35
C THR A 165 14.95 -19.23 -10.85
N PHE A 166 13.77 -19.71 -10.44
CA PHE A 166 13.42 -19.87 -9.03
C PHE A 166 14.32 -20.90 -8.32
N THR A 167 15.46 -20.43 -7.81
CA THR A 167 16.49 -21.22 -7.14
C THR A 167 16.65 -20.73 -5.71
N THR A 168 16.70 -21.65 -4.74
CA THR A 168 16.79 -21.34 -3.31
C THR A 168 17.86 -22.19 -2.62
N HIS A 169 18.59 -21.58 -1.69
CA HIS A 169 19.41 -22.31 -0.72
C HIS A 169 18.54 -23.16 0.23
N PRO A 170 18.95 -24.39 0.62
CA PRO A 170 18.15 -25.24 1.50
C PRO A 170 17.72 -24.57 2.80
N GLU A 171 18.61 -23.80 3.44
CA GLU A 171 18.31 -23.08 4.69
C GLU A 171 17.26 -21.98 4.54
N ARG A 172 16.99 -21.52 3.31
CA ARG A 172 16.07 -20.42 3.00
C ARG A 172 14.75 -20.91 2.41
N ARG A 173 14.56 -22.23 2.30
CA ARG A 173 13.40 -22.86 1.65
C ARG A 173 12.07 -22.40 2.24
N ASN A 174 11.99 -22.22 3.56
CA ASN A 174 10.74 -21.87 4.24
C ASN A 174 10.21 -20.47 3.86
N GLY A 175 11.09 -19.56 3.44
CA GLY A 175 10.72 -18.22 2.97
C GLY A 175 10.69 -18.08 1.45
N ALA A 176 10.87 -19.19 0.72
CA ALA A 176 10.95 -19.17 -0.74
C ALA A 176 9.55 -19.19 -1.34
N ILE A 177 9.27 -18.21 -2.19
CA ILE A 177 7.96 -18.01 -2.79
C ILE A 177 8.14 -17.76 -4.29
N SER A 178 7.21 -18.28 -5.09
CA SER A 178 7.03 -17.94 -6.49
C SER A 178 5.55 -18.00 -6.84
N PHE A 179 5.00 -16.93 -7.38
CA PHE A 179 3.60 -16.88 -7.81
C PHE A 179 3.43 -16.07 -9.09
N TYR A 180 2.25 -16.27 -9.68
CA TYR A 180 1.77 -15.56 -10.85
C TYR A 180 0.40 -14.99 -10.53
N ASN A 181 0.20 -13.72 -10.89
CA ASN A 181 -1.10 -13.07 -10.81
C ASN A 181 -1.52 -12.62 -12.22
N PRO A 182 -2.75 -12.96 -12.65
CA PRO A 182 -3.29 -12.49 -13.92
C PRO A 182 -3.60 -10.98 -13.84
N GLY A 183 -3.53 -10.31 -14.99
CA GLY A 183 -3.84 -8.89 -15.14
C GLY A 183 -3.59 -8.45 -16.58
N GLU A 184 -3.38 -7.15 -16.78
CA GLU A 184 -2.99 -6.59 -18.07
C GLU A 184 -1.46 -6.52 -18.21
N PRO A 185 -0.87 -6.92 -19.34
CA PRO A 185 0.54 -6.65 -19.58
C PRO A 185 0.78 -5.14 -19.67
N LEU A 186 2.01 -4.71 -19.39
CA LEU A 186 2.40 -3.31 -19.49
C LEU A 186 2.19 -2.78 -20.91
N ASN A 187 1.37 -1.74 -21.06
CA ASN A 187 1.14 -1.08 -22.35
C ASN A 187 2.37 -0.25 -22.73
N VAL A 188 3.12 -0.72 -23.72
CA VAL A 188 4.35 -0.05 -24.16
C VAL A 188 4.08 1.35 -24.70
N LEU A 189 2.96 1.57 -25.40
CA LEU A 189 2.66 2.89 -25.95
C LEU A 189 2.45 3.91 -24.84
N ASP A 190 1.68 3.56 -23.81
CA ASP A 190 1.41 4.42 -22.66
C ASP A 190 2.71 4.73 -21.90
N LEU A 191 3.54 3.71 -21.66
CA LEU A 191 4.85 3.88 -21.00
C LEU A 191 5.80 4.78 -21.80
N LYS A 192 5.79 4.70 -23.13
CA LYS A 192 6.57 5.60 -23.99
C LYS A 192 6.05 7.04 -23.93
N LEU A 193 4.72 7.21 -23.94
CA LEU A 193 4.09 8.52 -23.86
C LEU A 193 4.35 9.22 -22.52
N ALA A 194 4.59 8.45 -21.45
CA ALA A 194 4.98 9.00 -20.15
C ALA A 194 6.35 9.72 -20.18
N GLN A 195 7.23 9.40 -21.14
CA GLN A 195 8.56 9.99 -21.30
C GLN A 195 9.37 10.04 -19.99
N SER A 196 9.23 9.01 -19.16
CA SER A 196 9.85 8.98 -17.84
C SER A 196 11.38 8.88 -17.92
N SER A 197 12.04 9.66 -17.07
CA SER A 197 13.47 9.55 -16.78
C SER A 197 13.75 9.01 -15.37
N TYR A 198 12.72 8.48 -14.71
CA TYR A 198 12.78 8.05 -13.32
C TYR A 198 13.87 7.00 -13.11
N GLY A 199 14.77 7.26 -12.15
CA GLY A 199 15.85 6.33 -11.79
C GLY A 199 17.00 6.18 -12.79
N ILE A 200 16.92 6.77 -13.99
CA ILE A 200 17.97 6.64 -15.02
C ILE A 200 19.31 7.19 -14.48
N ASP A 201 19.26 8.40 -13.93
CA ASP A 201 20.42 9.11 -13.38
C ASP A 201 20.74 8.73 -11.92
N ALA A 202 20.03 7.74 -11.36
CA ALA A 202 20.29 7.30 -10.00
C ALA A 202 21.72 6.72 -9.92
N GLN A 203 22.58 7.42 -9.20
CA GLN A 203 23.89 6.91 -8.82
C GLN A 203 23.68 5.87 -7.72
N TYR A 204 23.76 4.59 -8.08
CA TYR A 204 23.83 3.50 -7.12
C TYR A 204 25.22 3.53 -6.48
N SER A 205 25.41 4.37 -5.48
CA SER A 205 26.63 4.35 -4.69
C SER A 205 26.66 3.05 -3.90
N LYS A 206 27.63 2.18 -4.21
CA LYS A 206 28.01 1.14 -3.26
C LYS A 206 28.45 1.84 -1.98
N THR A 207 27.69 1.61 -0.91
CA THR A 207 27.96 1.99 0.48
C THR A 207 27.99 3.49 0.78
N ILE A 208 26.92 3.97 1.42
CA ILE A 208 27.03 5.05 2.41
C ILE A 208 27.25 4.38 3.77
N LYS A 209 28.24 4.87 4.52
CA LYS A 209 28.59 4.40 5.87
C LYS A 209 27.33 4.32 6.77
N PRO A 210 27.31 3.42 7.76
CA PRO A 210 26.22 3.36 8.74
C PRO A 210 26.10 4.71 9.44
N ARG A 211 24.89 5.30 9.45
CA ARG A 211 24.60 6.43 10.34
C ARG A 211 24.57 5.92 11.77
N ALA A 212 25.20 6.68 12.67
CA ALA A 212 25.21 6.37 14.09
C ALA A 212 23.77 6.33 14.64
N PRO A 213 23.40 5.31 15.42
CA PRO A 213 22.07 5.20 15.98
C PRO A 213 21.92 6.23 17.11
N GLY A 214 21.03 7.19 16.92
CA GLY A 214 20.65 8.19 17.91
C GLY A 214 19.21 8.64 17.67
N THR A 215 18.34 8.35 18.64
CA THR A 215 16.99 8.92 18.87
C THR A 215 16.26 9.47 17.63
N ALA A 216 15.54 8.60 16.93
CA ALA A 216 14.39 8.89 16.06
C ALA A 216 14.32 10.29 15.41
N VAL A 217 15.24 10.64 14.49
CA VAL A 217 14.95 11.64 13.44
C VAL A 217 15.75 11.30 12.17
N GLY A 218 15.12 10.54 11.28
CA GLY A 218 15.59 10.28 9.92
C GLY A 218 14.36 10.05 9.04
N ALA A 219 14.50 10.05 7.71
CA ALA A 219 13.36 9.94 6.81
C ALA A 219 12.45 8.73 7.10
N GLN A 220 13.02 7.61 7.55
CA GLN A 220 12.26 6.44 8.00
C GLN A 220 11.43 6.71 9.27
N GLY A 221 11.99 7.43 10.25
CA GLY A 221 11.28 7.83 11.47
C GLY A 221 10.14 8.81 11.18
N ARG A 222 10.37 9.78 10.28
CA ARG A 222 9.32 10.71 9.82
C ARG A 222 8.19 9.98 9.11
N SER A 223 8.52 9.09 8.17
CA SER A 223 7.53 8.27 7.46
C SER A 223 6.68 7.42 8.43
N MET A 224 7.30 6.83 9.46
CA MET A 224 6.60 6.06 10.48
C MET A 224 5.61 6.91 11.31
N GLU A 225 5.98 8.15 11.66
CA GLU A 225 5.09 9.07 12.37
C GLU A 225 3.90 9.50 11.52
N LEU A 226 4.14 9.84 10.25
CA LEU A 226 3.08 10.13 9.28
C LEU A 226 2.17 8.91 9.09
N ASN A 227 2.74 7.70 9.05
CA ASN A 227 1.98 6.45 8.95
C ASN A 227 1.04 6.23 10.13
N ARG A 228 1.51 6.51 11.34
CA ARG A 228 0.68 6.46 12.54
C ARG A 228 -0.46 7.47 12.48
N LEU A 229 -0.20 8.69 12.02
CA LEU A 229 -1.22 9.71 11.80
C LEU A 229 -2.24 9.25 10.75
N LEU A 230 -1.78 8.77 9.59
CA LEU A 230 -2.64 8.28 8.52
C LEU A 230 -3.52 7.14 9.00
N GLY A 231 -2.98 6.17 9.74
CA GLY A 231 -3.75 5.07 10.32
C GLY A 231 -4.88 5.54 11.24
N GLY A 232 -4.67 6.65 11.98
CA GLY A 232 -5.72 7.30 12.77
C GLY A 232 -6.79 7.99 11.93
N LEU A 233 -6.44 8.48 10.74
CA LEU A 233 -7.34 9.22 9.85
C LEU A 233 -8.08 8.32 8.84
N PHE A 234 -7.47 7.20 8.44
CA PHE A 234 -7.85 6.29 7.34
C PHE A 234 -9.34 6.03 7.18
N ARG A 235 -10.01 5.92 8.32
CA ARG A 235 -11.37 5.41 8.48
C ARG A 235 -12.40 6.51 8.76
N SER A 236 -11.91 7.71 9.08
CA SER A 236 -12.71 8.85 9.56
C SER A 236 -12.75 10.03 8.59
N PHE A 237 -11.85 10.06 7.61
CA PHE A 237 -11.67 11.20 6.70
C PHE A 237 -11.64 10.73 5.25
N SER A 238 -12.05 11.61 4.34
CA SER A 238 -11.86 11.41 2.90
C SER A 238 -10.38 11.50 2.53
N GLU A 239 -9.99 10.92 1.39
CA GLU A 239 -8.61 10.93 0.91
C GLU A 239 -8.02 12.35 0.84
N ASP A 240 -8.76 13.32 0.29
CA ASP A 240 -8.34 14.72 0.22
C ASP A 240 -8.14 15.34 1.62
N GLN A 241 -9.03 15.06 2.57
CA GLN A 241 -8.88 15.54 3.95
C GLN A 241 -7.65 14.91 4.63
N ILE A 242 -7.36 13.64 4.34
CA ILE A 242 -6.17 12.96 4.86
C ILE A 242 -4.92 13.61 4.28
N VAL A 243 -4.88 13.87 2.97
CA VAL A 243 -3.76 14.59 2.32
C VAL A 243 -3.51 15.93 3.00
N GLN A 244 -4.53 16.76 3.18
CA GLN A 244 -4.36 18.08 3.80
C GLN A 244 -3.83 17.96 5.24
N LYS A 245 -4.34 17.01 6.03
CA LYS A 245 -3.92 16.80 7.41
C LYS A 245 -2.49 16.26 7.53
N ILE A 246 -2.13 15.31 6.67
CA ILE A 246 -0.79 14.72 6.63
C ILE A 246 0.23 15.76 6.14
N PHE A 247 -0.10 16.52 5.11
CA PHE A 247 0.77 17.58 4.60
C PHE A 247 0.99 18.68 5.64
N ALA A 248 -0.07 19.12 6.33
CA ALA A 248 0.05 20.09 7.43
C ALA A 248 0.90 19.53 8.60
N ALA A 249 0.68 18.27 8.98
CA ALA A 249 1.45 17.64 10.04
C ALA A 249 2.94 17.50 9.69
N ASP A 250 3.29 17.16 8.45
CA ASP A 250 4.71 17.10 8.03
C ASP A 250 5.38 18.48 8.14
N ASN A 251 4.69 19.55 7.73
CA ASN A 251 5.20 20.92 7.86
C ASN A 251 5.36 21.39 9.32
N GLU A 252 4.45 20.96 10.21
CA GLU A 252 4.46 21.37 11.63
C GLU A 252 5.47 20.57 12.46
N LEU A 253 5.55 19.25 12.22
CA LEU A 253 6.39 18.34 12.99
C LEU A 253 7.85 18.36 12.53
N ASN A 254 8.11 18.62 11.25
CA ASN A 254 9.45 18.53 10.66
C ASN A 254 9.88 19.83 9.93
N PRO A 255 9.80 21.02 10.56
CA PRO A 255 10.10 22.28 9.86
C PRO A 255 11.55 22.32 9.35
N GLY A 256 11.71 22.51 8.04
CA GLY A 256 13.01 22.55 7.36
C GLY A 256 13.64 21.19 7.06
N ASP A 257 13.00 20.09 7.44
CA ASP A 257 13.39 18.72 7.13
C ASP A 257 12.14 17.87 6.84
N GLU A 258 11.19 18.48 6.10
CA GLU A 258 9.90 17.88 5.79
C GLU A 258 10.10 16.63 4.94
N TYR A 259 9.39 15.55 5.28
CA TYR A 259 9.52 14.28 4.56
C TYR A 259 9.20 14.44 3.07
N PHE A 260 8.11 15.14 2.71
CA PHE A 260 7.70 15.29 1.31
C PHE A 260 8.56 16.28 0.50
N ARG A 261 9.52 16.97 1.13
CA ARG A 261 10.50 17.84 0.46
C ARG A 261 11.88 17.23 0.36
N ASP A 262 12.06 16.03 0.91
CA ASP A 262 13.37 15.40 0.97
C ASP A 262 13.86 14.98 -0.42
N PRO A 263 14.93 15.61 -0.96
CA PRO A 263 15.39 15.41 -2.33
C PRO A 263 16.01 14.03 -2.57
N GLN A 264 16.23 13.23 -1.52
CA GLN A 264 16.70 11.85 -1.65
C GLN A 264 15.67 10.94 -2.32
N TYR A 265 14.38 11.31 -2.29
CA TYR A 265 13.32 10.56 -2.95
C TYR A 265 13.06 11.20 -4.32
N ALA A 266 13.25 10.43 -5.38
CA ALA A 266 13.10 10.93 -6.75
C ALA A 266 11.70 11.52 -7.00
N ARG A 267 10.66 10.96 -6.39
CA ARG A 267 9.28 11.49 -6.49
C ARG A 267 9.06 12.88 -5.87
N HIS A 268 9.91 13.30 -4.92
CA HIS A 268 9.83 14.63 -4.29
C HIS A 268 10.48 15.71 -5.17
N LYS A 269 11.25 15.30 -6.19
CA LYS A 269 11.87 16.24 -7.12
C LYS A 269 10.79 16.90 -7.99
N PRO A 270 10.88 18.22 -8.20
CA PRO A 270 9.96 18.91 -9.11
C PRO A 270 10.14 18.43 -10.54
N ARG A 271 9.02 18.23 -11.23
CA ARG A 271 8.97 18.04 -12.69
C ARG A 271 9.30 19.36 -13.40
N PRO A 272 9.62 19.35 -14.72
CA PRO A 272 9.79 20.59 -15.48
C PRO A 272 8.57 21.50 -15.28
N SER A 273 8.79 22.77 -14.94
CA SER A 273 7.78 23.79 -14.60
C SER A 273 6.99 23.59 -13.28
N GLU A 274 7.27 22.55 -12.51
CA GLU A 274 6.63 22.32 -11.20
C GLU A 274 7.36 23.08 -10.09
N SER A 275 6.61 23.73 -9.19
CA SER A 275 7.20 24.34 -7.99
C SER A 275 7.55 23.28 -6.95
N LYS A 276 8.45 23.61 -6.01
CA LYS A 276 8.82 22.68 -4.92
C LYS A 276 7.63 22.29 -4.05
N ASP A 277 6.73 23.23 -3.75
CA ASP A 277 5.53 22.95 -2.96
C ASP A 277 4.50 22.11 -3.73
N ALA A 278 4.37 22.31 -5.03
CA ALA A 278 3.53 21.47 -5.88
C ALA A 278 4.06 20.02 -5.93
N ALA A 279 5.38 19.86 -6.06
CA ALA A 279 6.04 18.56 -6.02
C ALA A 279 5.85 17.85 -4.67
N ALA A 280 5.97 18.58 -3.55
CA ALA A 280 5.75 18.05 -2.21
C ALA A 280 4.29 17.64 -1.98
N LEU A 281 3.33 18.46 -2.42
CA LEU A 281 1.90 18.11 -2.33
C LEU A 281 1.56 16.90 -3.21
N ARG A 282 2.13 16.80 -4.42
CA ARG A 282 2.01 15.63 -5.28
C ARG A 282 2.56 14.38 -4.60
N ALA A 283 3.76 14.45 -4.02
CA ALA A 283 4.35 13.36 -3.27
C ALA A 283 3.47 12.92 -2.07
N CYS A 284 2.91 13.88 -1.33
CA CYS A 284 1.99 13.60 -0.24
C CYS A 284 0.72 12.89 -0.71
N ARG A 285 0.12 13.32 -1.82
CA ARG A 285 -1.05 12.66 -2.43
C ARG A 285 -0.75 11.21 -2.78
N SER A 286 0.35 10.95 -3.50
CA SER A 286 0.73 9.58 -3.88
C SER A 286 1.02 8.71 -2.65
N TRP A 287 1.74 9.25 -1.65
CA TRP A 287 2.02 8.54 -0.39
C TRP A 287 0.74 8.20 0.38
N VAL A 288 -0.19 9.15 0.53
CA VAL A 288 -1.48 8.91 1.20
C VAL A 288 -2.25 7.83 0.45
N LYS A 289 -2.43 7.97 -0.87
CA LYS A 289 -3.19 7.03 -1.68
C LYS A 289 -2.68 5.59 -1.53
N SER A 290 -1.36 5.39 -1.62
CA SER A 290 -0.75 4.07 -1.43
C SER A 290 -1.07 3.47 -0.06
N HIS A 291 -0.86 4.23 1.01
CA HIS A 291 -1.09 3.76 2.38
C HIS A 291 -2.57 3.54 2.69
N LEU A 292 -3.48 4.34 2.11
CA LEU A 292 -4.92 4.08 2.22
C LEU A 292 -5.30 2.76 1.58
N ASN A 293 -4.76 2.45 0.39
CA ASN A 293 -5.02 1.17 -0.27
C ASN A 293 -4.52 -0.01 0.55
N TRP A 294 -3.32 0.08 1.12
CA TRP A 294 -2.80 -0.92 2.05
C TRP A 294 -3.68 -1.13 3.27
N LEU A 295 -4.14 -0.03 3.89
CA LEU A 295 -5.06 -0.10 5.02
C LEU A 295 -6.43 -0.68 4.64
N ARG A 296 -6.97 -0.39 3.44
CA ARG A 296 -8.22 -0.98 2.93
C ARG A 296 -8.12 -2.49 2.85
N ARG A 297 -7.00 -3.02 2.35
CA ARG A 297 -6.78 -4.47 2.28
C ARG A 297 -6.66 -5.11 3.66
N LYS A 298 -5.87 -4.50 4.56
CA LYS A 298 -5.76 -4.98 5.95
C LYS A 298 -7.06 -4.87 6.75
N ALA A 299 -7.93 -3.94 6.40
CA ALA A 299 -9.23 -3.76 7.04
C ALA A 299 -10.27 -4.81 6.66
N ARG A 300 -9.98 -5.76 5.75
CA ARG A 300 -10.89 -6.86 5.41
C ARG A 300 -11.08 -7.77 6.62
N GLY A 301 -12.29 -7.76 7.19
CA GLY A 301 -12.65 -8.68 8.27
C GLY A 301 -13.82 -8.25 9.16
N ILE A 302 -14.74 -7.45 8.65
CA ILE A 302 -15.92 -7.05 9.44
C ILE A 302 -17.08 -7.86 8.91
N ASP A 303 -17.73 -8.61 9.80
CA ASP A 303 -18.97 -9.28 9.46
C ASP A 303 -20.03 -8.19 9.20
N THR A 304 -20.32 -7.99 7.92
CA THR A 304 -21.35 -7.06 7.42
C THR A 304 -22.72 -7.70 7.37
N THR A 305 -22.84 -8.98 7.76
CA THR A 305 -24.13 -9.67 7.78
C THR A 305 -25.04 -8.98 8.80
N ILE A 306 -26.14 -8.41 8.30
CA ILE A 306 -27.16 -7.81 9.15
C ILE A 306 -27.95 -8.94 9.79
N ILE A 307 -27.87 -9.06 11.12
CA ILE A 307 -28.55 -10.08 11.90
C ILE A 307 -29.61 -9.41 12.78
N THR A 308 -30.87 -9.74 12.55
CA THR A 308 -31.96 -9.29 13.43
C THR A 308 -32.15 -10.33 14.54
N ARG A 309 -31.61 -10.06 15.73
CA ARG A 309 -31.79 -10.91 16.92
C ARG A 309 -31.81 -10.08 18.21
N THR A 310 -32.38 -10.64 19.26
CA THR A 310 -32.37 -10.05 20.61
C THR A 310 -30.99 -10.19 21.25
N ALA A 311 -30.56 -9.20 22.04
CA ALA A 311 -29.30 -9.25 22.79
C ALA A 311 -29.20 -10.53 23.66
N GLN A 312 -28.12 -11.30 23.45
CA GLN A 312 -27.86 -12.53 24.22
C GLN A 312 -27.17 -12.26 25.58
N SER A 313 -26.63 -11.05 25.78
CA SER A 313 -25.92 -10.69 27.01
C SER A 313 -25.96 -9.18 27.27
N LYS A 314 -25.75 -8.77 28.52
CA LYS A 314 -25.51 -7.37 28.94
C LYS A 314 -24.05 -7.08 29.35
N ALA A 315 -23.17 -8.09 29.31
CA ALA A 315 -21.76 -7.92 29.66
C ALA A 315 -21.01 -6.98 28.68
N PRO A 316 -20.02 -6.20 29.12
CA PRO A 316 -19.23 -5.36 28.22
C PRO A 316 -18.60 -6.16 27.07
N MET A 317 -18.58 -5.58 25.88
CA MET A 317 -17.97 -6.16 24.67
C MET A 317 -16.50 -5.76 24.56
N PRO A 318 -15.62 -6.60 24.00
CA PRO A 318 -14.28 -6.16 23.62
C PRO A 318 -14.35 -5.02 22.60
N THR A 319 -13.25 -4.29 22.44
CA THR A 319 -13.17 -3.28 21.38
C THR A 319 -13.23 -3.98 20.01
N HIS A 320 -14.23 -3.65 19.21
CA HIS A 320 -14.45 -4.27 17.89
C HIS A 320 -15.18 -3.30 16.96
N GLU A 321 -15.37 -3.70 15.71
CA GLU A 321 -16.06 -2.92 14.69
C GLU A 321 -17.39 -3.60 14.34
N ALA A 322 -18.43 -2.80 14.12
CA ALA A 322 -19.77 -3.31 13.91
C ALA A 322 -20.62 -2.36 13.06
N LEU A 323 -21.61 -2.93 12.38
CA LEU A 323 -22.71 -2.16 11.83
C LEU A 323 -23.66 -1.81 12.97
N ILE A 324 -24.02 -0.53 13.07
CA ILE A 324 -24.94 -0.01 14.08
C ILE A 324 -26.05 0.81 13.46
N LYS A 325 -27.16 0.90 14.16
CA LYS A 325 -28.32 1.70 13.78
C LYS A 325 -28.73 2.60 14.92
N LEU A 326 -28.94 3.89 14.63
CA LEU A 326 -29.48 4.83 15.62
C LEU A 326 -30.93 4.44 15.95
N LYS A 327 -31.20 4.10 17.22
CA LYS A 327 -32.54 3.81 17.76
C LYS A 327 -33.21 5.06 18.28
N GLU A 328 -32.48 5.80 19.09
CA GLU A 328 -33.01 6.93 19.83
C GLU A 328 -31.95 8.02 20.01
N PHE A 329 -32.40 9.27 20.00
CA PHE A 329 -31.55 10.43 20.20
C PHE A 329 -32.31 11.40 21.11
N LYS A 330 -31.89 11.50 22.37
CA LYS A 330 -32.58 12.26 23.41
C LYS A 330 -31.80 13.53 23.76
N PRO A 331 -32.29 14.73 23.37
CA PRO A 331 -31.73 15.99 23.85
C PRO A 331 -31.88 16.11 25.38
N GLY A 332 -30.96 16.82 26.02
CA GLY A 332 -30.98 17.07 27.45
C GLY A 332 -29.98 18.14 27.88
N LYS A 333 -29.85 18.34 29.18
CA LYS A 333 -28.88 19.28 29.78
C LYS A 333 -28.03 18.58 30.84
N THR A 334 -26.80 19.02 31.01
CA THR A 334 -25.97 18.62 32.17
C THR A 334 -26.49 19.28 33.45
N LYS A 335 -25.99 18.85 34.61
CA LYS A 335 -26.28 19.51 35.90
C LYS A 335 -25.87 20.99 35.91
N ALA A 336 -24.86 21.36 35.12
CA ALA A 336 -24.37 22.73 34.97
C ALA A 336 -25.13 23.53 33.88
N GLY A 337 -26.18 22.96 33.28
CA GLY A 337 -27.00 23.63 32.26
C GLY A 337 -26.51 23.53 30.82
N GLY A 338 -25.32 22.95 30.58
CA GLY A 338 -24.77 22.74 29.24
C GLY A 338 -25.60 21.77 28.39
N GLN A 339 -25.72 22.02 27.09
CA GLN A 339 -26.52 21.21 26.17
C GLN A 339 -25.89 19.82 25.95
N THR A 340 -26.70 18.77 25.92
CA THR A 340 -26.24 17.42 25.58
C THR A 340 -27.27 16.67 24.77
N ALA A 341 -26.82 15.63 24.06
CA ALA A 341 -27.73 14.64 23.48
C ALA A 341 -27.21 13.23 23.78
N LEU A 342 -28.09 12.35 24.26
CA LEU A 342 -27.79 10.94 24.47
C LEU A 342 -28.32 10.14 23.28
N ALA A 343 -27.40 9.57 22.50
CA ALA A 343 -27.71 8.69 21.39
C ALA A 343 -27.63 7.23 21.83
N GLU A 344 -28.65 6.45 21.44
CA GLU A 344 -28.71 5.01 21.61
C GLU A 344 -28.56 4.33 20.25
N PHE A 345 -27.57 3.47 20.14
CA PHE A 345 -27.26 2.69 18.96
C PHE A 345 -27.48 1.21 19.22
N GLU A 346 -28.18 0.54 18.32
CA GLU A 346 -28.29 -0.92 18.29
C GLU A 346 -27.21 -1.48 17.35
N ILE A 347 -26.46 -2.48 17.80
CA ILE A 347 -25.56 -3.26 16.96
C ILE A 347 -26.40 -4.21 16.11
N VAL A 348 -26.21 -4.18 14.79
CA VAL A 348 -27.00 -4.96 13.83
C VAL A 348 -26.17 -5.99 13.06
N SER A 349 -24.87 -6.14 13.34
CA SER A 349 -24.02 -7.18 12.72
C SER A 349 -23.16 -7.97 13.71
N GLY A 350 -22.67 -9.12 13.25
CA GLY A 350 -21.72 -9.96 13.98
C GLY A 350 -22.26 -10.64 15.26
N GLU A 351 -21.31 -11.13 16.06
CA GLU A 351 -21.58 -11.87 17.30
C GLU A 351 -22.29 -11.02 18.38
N HIS A 352 -22.34 -9.70 18.20
CA HIS A 352 -22.94 -8.78 19.16
C HIS A 352 -24.24 -8.11 18.65
N ALA A 353 -24.81 -8.60 17.54
CA ALA A 353 -26.09 -8.10 17.05
C ALA A 353 -27.22 -8.18 18.10
N GLY A 354 -28.05 -7.13 18.14
CA GLY A 354 -29.12 -6.90 19.11
C GLY A 354 -28.70 -6.13 20.37
N ARG A 355 -27.40 -5.88 20.57
CA ARG A 355 -26.89 -5.18 21.76
C ARG A 355 -26.94 -3.66 21.58
N HIS A 356 -27.07 -2.94 22.69
CA HIS A 356 -27.22 -1.49 22.69
C HIS A 356 -25.98 -0.80 23.24
N VAL A 357 -25.58 0.30 22.63
CA VAL A 357 -24.45 1.15 23.02
C VAL A 357 -24.93 2.59 23.07
N TRP A 358 -24.55 3.31 24.12
CA TRP A 358 -24.92 4.71 24.30
C TRP A 358 -23.71 5.62 24.10
N HIS A 359 -23.92 6.75 23.44
CA HIS A 359 -22.91 7.80 23.28
C HIS A 359 -23.53 9.16 23.59
N ARG A 360 -22.80 10.00 24.32
CA ARG A 360 -23.26 11.34 24.70
C ARG A 360 -22.49 12.39 23.93
N PHE A 361 -23.22 13.23 23.20
CA PHE A 361 -22.70 14.42 22.55
C PHE A 361 -22.87 15.64 23.47
N TYR A 362 -21.90 16.53 23.46
CA TYR A 362 -21.87 17.78 24.23
C TYR A 362 -21.91 18.98 23.30
N GLY A 363 -22.84 19.90 23.56
CA GLY A 363 -22.99 21.16 22.83
C GLY A 363 -22.53 22.35 23.68
N ASP A 364 -23.16 23.51 23.45
CA ASP A 364 -22.85 24.77 24.14
C ASP A 364 -23.01 24.67 25.66
N GLY A 365 -22.15 25.39 26.38
CA GLY A 365 -22.14 25.39 27.85
C GLY A 365 -21.43 24.18 28.48
N ASN A 366 -20.69 23.39 27.70
CA ASN A 366 -19.78 22.35 28.21
C ASN A 366 -18.31 22.75 28.01
N HIS A 367 -17.39 21.92 28.49
CA HIS A 367 -15.96 22.13 28.31
C HIS A 367 -15.59 22.21 26.81
N PRO A 368 -14.80 23.22 26.35
CA PRO A 368 -14.53 23.44 24.93
C PRO A 368 -14.02 22.21 24.18
N MET A 369 -13.09 21.47 24.80
CA MET A 369 -12.54 20.23 24.21
C MET A 369 -13.63 19.14 24.01
N ALA A 370 -14.59 19.03 24.94
CA ALA A 370 -15.67 18.05 24.82
C ALA A 370 -16.64 18.42 23.68
N THR A 371 -16.88 19.72 23.49
CA THR A 371 -17.67 20.25 22.37
C THR A 371 -16.97 20.02 21.03
N ILE A 372 -15.65 20.27 20.94
CA ILE A 372 -14.86 19.99 19.72
C ILE A 372 -14.94 18.50 19.35
N ILE A 373 -14.66 17.60 20.30
CA ILE A 373 -14.71 16.15 20.07
C ILE A 373 -16.12 15.70 19.69
N SER A 374 -17.15 16.26 20.34
CA SER A 374 -18.56 15.92 20.04
C SER A 374 -18.96 16.36 18.63
N ASN A 375 -18.54 17.57 18.22
CA ASN A 375 -18.80 18.07 16.87
C ASN A 375 -18.09 17.21 15.82
N GLU A 376 -16.82 16.85 16.06
CA GLU A 376 -16.08 15.97 15.15
C GLU A 376 -16.76 14.59 15.00
N MET A 377 -17.20 13.99 16.11
CA MET A 377 -17.92 12.73 16.11
C MET A 377 -19.28 12.82 15.41
N LEU A 378 -19.99 13.94 15.59
CA LEU A 378 -21.28 14.18 14.95
C LEU A 378 -21.13 14.34 13.43
N GLU A 379 -20.10 15.06 12.97
CA GLU A 379 -19.79 15.18 11.54
C GLU A 379 -19.42 13.84 10.91
N LYS A 380 -18.64 12.99 11.60
CA LYS A 380 -18.37 11.62 11.13
C LYS A 380 -19.64 10.79 11.05
N PHE A 381 -20.52 10.87 12.04
CA PHE A 381 -21.79 10.16 12.02
C PHE A 381 -22.68 10.59 10.85
N LYS A 382 -22.80 11.90 10.61
CA LYS A 382 -23.58 12.45 9.49
C LYS A 382 -23.02 12.01 8.14
N THR A 383 -21.70 12.07 7.99
CA THR A 383 -21.02 11.62 6.77
C THR A 383 -21.25 10.13 6.54
N ALA A 384 -21.08 9.30 7.58
CA ALA A 384 -21.36 7.86 7.53
C ALA A 384 -22.83 7.57 7.18
N ALA A 385 -23.76 8.42 7.63
CA ALA A 385 -25.19 8.32 7.35
C ALA A 385 -25.62 9.01 6.04
N SER A 386 -24.69 9.59 5.26
CA SER A 386 -24.96 10.34 4.03
C SER A 386 -25.99 11.49 4.21
N LEU A 387 -25.91 12.23 5.31
CA LEU A 387 -26.78 13.37 5.60
C LEU A 387 -26.17 14.71 5.15
N SER A 388 -27.00 15.64 4.68
CA SER A 388 -26.57 16.87 4.00
C SER A 388 -26.46 18.14 4.87
N THR A 389 -26.72 18.10 6.18
CA THR A 389 -26.85 19.34 7.00
C THR A 389 -26.25 19.28 8.41
N ALA A 390 -25.99 20.47 8.98
CA ALA A 390 -25.06 20.68 10.11
C ALA A 390 -25.67 20.68 11.53
N SER A 391 -26.98 20.52 11.74
CA SER A 391 -27.58 20.69 13.08
C SER A 391 -27.69 19.39 13.92
N PHE A 392 -27.88 19.52 15.24
CA PHE A 392 -28.20 18.40 16.14
C PHE A 392 -29.54 17.74 15.80
N ASP A 393 -30.52 18.54 15.37
CA ASP A 393 -31.86 18.04 15.01
C ASP A 393 -31.81 17.16 13.75
N ASP A 394 -30.82 17.37 12.88
CA ASP A 394 -30.63 16.55 11.68
C ASP A 394 -30.11 15.14 12.00
N ALA A 395 -29.47 14.93 13.15
CA ALA A 395 -29.03 13.59 13.56
C ALA A 395 -30.22 12.62 13.73
N LEU A 396 -31.42 13.13 14.05
CA LEU A 396 -32.65 12.33 14.09
C LEU A 396 -33.04 11.78 12.72
N LYS A 397 -32.66 12.44 11.62
CA LYS A 397 -32.88 11.93 10.25
C LYS A 397 -32.06 10.68 9.95
N ALA A 398 -30.98 10.43 10.70
CA ALA A 398 -30.20 9.19 10.62
C ALA A 398 -30.87 8.01 11.34
N LYS A 399 -32.02 8.21 12.01
CA LYS A 399 -32.74 7.11 12.67
C LYS A 399 -33.11 6.07 11.61
N GLY A 400 -32.70 4.83 11.83
CA GLY A 400 -32.92 3.78 10.84
C GLY A 400 -31.73 3.49 9.94
N VAL A 401 -30.85 4.45 9.72
CA VAL A 401 -29.68 4.30 8.84
C VAL A 401 -28.66 3.40 9.53
N ILE A 402 -28.17 2.42 8.78
CA ILE A 402 -27.11 1.53 9.22
C ILE A 402 -25.78 2.21 8.87
N VAL A 403 -24.98 2.46 9.89
CA VAL A 403 -23.65 3.04 9.75
C VAL A 403 -22.62 2.09 10.33
N HIS A 404 -21.41 2.18 9.83
CA HIS A 404 -20.30 1.41 10.33
C HIS A 404 -19.59 2.19 11.45
N ALA A 405 -19.32 1.56 12.59
CA ALA A 405 -18.68 2.20 13.73
C ALA A 405 -17.72 1.29 14.49
N ARG A 406 -16.78 1.90 15.22
CA ARG A 406 -15.94 1.21 16.21
C ARG A 406 -16.59 1.30 17.58
N ILE A 407 -16.84 0.15 18.19
CA ILE A 407 -17.30 0.03 19.57
C ILE A 407 -16.06 -0.08 20.45
N LYS A 408 -15.89 0.85 21.40
CA LYS A 408 -14.75 0.87 22.32
C LYS A 408 -15.17 0.33 23.67
N LEU A 409 -14.36 -0.56 24.23
CA LEU A 409 -14.45 -0.93 25.65
C LEU A 409 -13.77 0.16 26.48
N LYS A 410 -14.53 0.79 27.37
CA LYS A 410 -14.01 1.73 28.35
C LYS A 410 -13.98 1.04 29.70
N ALA A 411 -12.77 0.88 30.24
CA ALA A 411 -12.58 0.37 31.59
C ALA A 411 -13.34 1.24 32.60
N GLY A 412 -14.02 0.57 33.51
CA GLY A 412 -14.66 1.17 34.66
C GLY A 412 -13.61 1.83 35.56
N THR A 413 -13.94 2.98 36.12
CA THR A 413 -13.12 3.66 37.13
C THR A 413 -13.99 3.98 38.34
N ASN A 414 -13.41 4.12 39.53
CA ASN A 414 -14.12 4.54 40.75
C ASN A 414 -15.36 3.68 41.09
N GLY A 415 -15.27 2.35 40.94
CA GLY A 415 -16.36 1.42 41.25
C GLY A 415 -17.46 1.33 40.19
N PHE A 416 -17.38 2.10 39.09
CA PHE A 416 -18.23 1.89 37.93
C PHE A 416 -17.77 0.67 37.15
N ALA A 417 -18.71 -0.11 36.61
CA ALA A 417 -18.40 -1.23 35.73
C ALA A 417 -17.87 -0.74 34.37
N ASP A 418 -17.14 -1.63 33.70
CA ASP A 418 -16.78 -1.49 32.29
C ASP A 418 -18.01 -1.21 31.43
N ARG A 419 -17.85 -0.38 30.40
CA ARG A 419 -18.94 0.01 29.51
C ARG A 419 -18.47 0.15 28.08
N ASN A 420 -19.38 -0.07 27.14
CA ASN A 420 -19.14 0.24 25.74
C ASN A 420 -19.58 1.66 25.41
N GLU A 421 -18.78 2.34 24.60
CA GLU A 421 -19.12 3.61 23.97
C GLU A 421 -18.75 3.58 22.50
N ILE A 422 -19.36 4.46 21.69
CA ILE A 422 -18.89 4.65 20.31
C ILE A 422 -17.51 5.31 20.36
N GLY A 423 -16.52 4.64 19.79
CA GLY A 423 -15.16 5.17 19.65
C GLY A 423 -15.02 6.10 18.45
N THR A 424 -15.55 5.70 17.28
CA THR A 424 -15.64 6.54 16.07
C THR A 424 -16.69 5.98 15.12
N PHE A 425 -17.18 6.82 14.20
CA PHE A 425 -17.94 6.40 13.02
C PHE A 425 -17.02 6.32 11.80
N PHE A 426 -17.30 5.37 10.91
CA PHE A 426 -16.55 5.19 9.68
C PHE A 426 -17.26 5.87 8.52
N THR A 427 -16.56 6.76 7.82
CA THR A 427 -17.14 7.61 6.77
C THR A 427 -17.02 7.02 5.37
N GLN A 428 -16.26 5.94 5.22
CA GLN A 428 -16.13 5.23 3.95
C GLN A 428 -17.33 4.29 3.75
N PRO A 429 -17.81 4.12 2.50
CA PRO A 429 -18.81 3.10 2.18
C PRO A 429 -18.33 1.73 2.61
N LEU A 430 -19.26 0.86 3.02
CA LEU A 430 -18.99 -0.57 3.16
C LEU A 430 -18.69 -1.11 1.75
N SER A 431 -17.43 -1.41 1.49
CA SER A 431 -16.93 -1.98 0.23
C SER A 431 -17.22 -3.46 0.13
#